data_AF-A0A7Y7ADX8-F1
#
_entry.id   AF-A0A7Y7ADX8-F1
#
_cell.length_a   1.000
_cell.length_b   1.000
_cell.length_c   1.000
_cell.angle_alpha   90.00
_cell.angle_beta   90.00
_cell.angle_gamma   90.00
#
_symmetry.space_group_name_H-M   'P 1'
#
loop_
_entity.id
_entity.type
_entity.pdbx_description
1 polymer ?
#
loop_
_entity_poly.entity_id
_entity_poly.type
_entity_poly.pdbx_seq_one_letter_code
_entity_poly.pdbx_strand_id
1 'polypeptide(L)'
;MKLLVTLAFATLTLTAFSQQSEALVPKDAISVFSINNVNVLQKISMDDLVNYQFMEEVQQELFDGSTSNKTLKDSGVDFEQRINFFLGNGKRFKVTGFTIGISNRDQFFEVFDDYEPTESNYAGVDFYQSYFNRIAIRGNSAIVFRVEPNFDDINEMTDSIWYARGNEYRYYDDWDYWDEEAEEVEMEVEGMIEELDDFEEYETEENTNNPIDDEEEAEIVADENPYEKTYWELRDSVEIVFHADAIKRLCDELFVDNENLMTVDPRFAKQVARTSDGVFFVDNSRNYYNESDMDYVRMLYPNFAEKMEALYADNLILGDINIRQNSVEVDMNVGYSETLGEIYTEMTDTKFDKDVLKYIPEDNGGFFTYTVNMRKAYEATYDFMIPMLSESEGPLSLAAIYYELLDEFINKDAVFDLYQGNMFGTYNGVQTIKTKKIVFDYDEDTFEYTEHEVEAEEEMPVFAVGFSTERNDIPERILKRVARVYPELQNKGDYWEFEKGMLNTVPLFFILQNDLFIVTNDEDLARNHAKGYGSLALNKKTAKEARKSGIMYAKVNTDRAIKDLPARMFSDYENELLDVLRGKSGNLVMSSSASTKTNTDLHLSYNFNGEGTDAGTYILDLINSLYVISK
;
A
#
# COMPACT_ATOMS: atom_id res chain seq x y z
N MET A 1 -27.15 18.32 54.31
CA MET A 1 -26.77 16.89 54.13
C MET A 1 -27.19 16.34 52.77
N LYS A 2 -28.47 16.38 52.35
CA LYS A 2 -28.85 15.84 51.02
C LYS A 2 -28.12 16.50 49.83
N LEU A 3 -27.90 17.82 49.84
CA LEU A 3 -27.15 18.51 48.78
C LEU A 3 -25.65 18.15 48.73
N LEU A 4 -25.03 17.83 49.87
CA LEU A 4 -23.62 17.43 49.94
C LEU A 4 -23.40 15.98 49.46
N VAL A 5 -24.40 15.11 49.65
CA VAL A 5 -24.36 13.72 49.16
C VAL A 5 -24.58 13.69 47.64
N THR A 6 -25.43 14.55 47.09
CA THR A 6 -25.62 14.66 45.62
C THR A 6 -24.41 15.28 44.93
N LEU A 7 -23.76 16.28 45.55
CA LEU A 7 -22.51 16.84 45.01
C LEU A 7 -21.37 15.81 45.05
N ALA A 8 -21.27 15.04 46.15
CA ALA A 8 -20.28 13.97 46.28
C ALA A 8 -20.51 12.84 45.24
N PHE A 9 -21.76 12.47 44.95
CA PHE A 9 -22.08 11.49 43.90
C PHE A 9 -21.86 12.03 42.48
N ALA A 10 -22.05 13.33 42.25
CA ALA A 10 -21.74 13.97 40.97
C ALA A 10 -20.23 14.14 40.73
N THR A 11 -19.43 14.36 41.79
CA THR A 11 -17.97 14.37 41.68
C THR A 11 -17.35 12.97 41.62
N LEU A 12 -17.97 11.95 42.23
CA LEU A 12 -17.53 10.54 42.13
C LEU A 12 -17.88 9.90 40.78
N THR A 13 -18.85 10.45 40.04
CA THR A 13 -19.18 9.99 38.67
C THR A 13 -18.40 10.73 37.59
N LEU A 14 -17.69 11.81 37.92
CA LEU A 14 -16.79 12.52 37.01
C LEU A 14 -15.34 12.00 37.05
N THR A 15 -14.98 11.13 38.00
CA THR A 15 -13.63 10.55 38.13
C THR A 15 -13.56 9.06 37.76
N ALA A 16 -14.58 8.54 37.09
CA ALA A 16 -14.64 7.14 36.65
C ALA A 16 -14.88 7.02 35.13
N PHE A 17 -14.42 8.00 34.34
CA PHE A 17 -14.01 7.64 32.99
C PHE A 17 -12.69 6.89 33.16
N SER A 18 -12.77 5.55 33.09
CA SER A 18 -11.58 4.77 32.75
C SER A 18 -11.01 5.42 31.49
N GLN A 19 -9.74 5.84 31.54
CA GLN A 19 -9.04 6.19 30.32
C GLN A 19 -9.16 4.98 29.39
N GLN A 20 -9.56 5.23 28.15
CA GLN A 20 -9.62 4.19 27.12
C GLN A 20 -8.28 4.19 26.38
N SER A 21 -7.86 3.03 25.89
CA SER A 21 -6.58 2.86 25.20
C SER A 21 -6.40 3.81 24.01
N GLU A 22 -7.48 4.12 23.30
CA GLU A 22 -7.52 5.05 22.17
C GLU A 22 -7.04 6.47 22.55
N ALA A 23 -7.18 6.86 23.81
CA ALA A 23 -6.72 8.16 24.32
C ALA A 23 -5.20 8.24 24.52
N LEU A 24 -4.48 7.15 24.26
CA LEU A 24 -3.02 7.11 24.27
C LEU A 24 -2.42 7.05 22.85
N VAL A 25 -3.25 7.05 21.79
CA VAL A 25 -2.73 7.04 20.40
C VAL A 25 -2.04 8.39 20.11
N PRO A 26 -0.73 8.41 19.80
CA PRO A 26 0.02 9.65 19.56
C PRO A 26 -0.60 10.52 18.47
N LYS A 27 -0.54 11.85 18.62
CA LYS A 27 -1.05 12.76 17.58
C LYS A 27 -0.27 12.67 16.27
N ASP A 28 1.01 12.29 16.33
CA ASP A 28 1.86 12.08 15.15
C ASP A 28 1.51 10.80 14.38
N ALA A 29 0.62 9.94 14.90
CA ALA A 29 0.12 8.77 14.18
C ALA A 29 -0.62 9.18 12.90
N ILE A 30 -0.15 8.67 11.76
CA ILE A 30 -0.71 8.89 10.42
C ILE A 30 -1.54 7.68 9.96
N SER A 31 -1.20 6.49 10.45
CA SER A 31 -1.94 5.26 10.21
C SER A 31 -2.32 4.64 11.55
N VAL A 32 -3.59 4.26 11.70
CA VAL A 32 -4.10 3.58 12.89
C VAL A 32 -5.03 2.46 12.46
N PHE A 33 -4.70 1.24 12.86
CA PHE A 33 -5.58 0.09 12.77
C PHE A 33 -6.09 -0.28 14.16
N SER A 34 -7.41 -0.29 14.33
CA SER A 34 -8.05 -0.44 15.63
C SER A 34 -9.03 -1.60 15.62
N ILE A 35 -8.82 -2.56 16.52
CA ILE A 35 -9.66 -3.75 16.67
C ILE A 35 -10.60 -3.58 17.86
N ASN A 36 -11.88 -3.86 17.62
CA ASN A 36 -12.90 -3.90 18.66
C ASN A 36 -12.93 -5.28 19.32
N ASN A 37 -12.08 -5.44 20.33
CA ASN A 37 -11.72 -6.70 20.96
C ASN A 37 -12.90 -7.57 21.46
N VAL A 38 -13.98 -6.97 21.97
CA VAL A 38 -15.15 -7.74 22.46
C VAL A 38 -15.80 -8.55 21.34
N ASN A 39 -15.91 -7.98 20.15
CA ASN A 39 -16.63 -8.62 19.05
C ASN A 39 -15.73 -9.58 18.25
N VAL A 40 -14.43 -9.27 18.13
CA VAL A 40 -13.48 -10.09 17.38
C VAL A 40 -13.05 -11.32 18.19
N LEU A 41 -12.70 -11.16 19.46
CA LEU A 41 -12.18 -12.26 20.28
C LEU A 41 -13.27 -13.23 20.79
N GLN A 42 -14.55 -12.85 20.66
CA GLN A 42 -15.67 -13.80 20.80
C GLN A 42 -15.88 -14.64 19.54
N LYS A 43 -15.45 -14.15 18.37
CA LYS A 43 -15.62 -14.77 17.06
C LYS A 43 -14.35 -15.45 16.54
N ILE A 44 -13.25 -15.40 17.30
CA ILE A 44 -11.93 -15.86 16.90
C ILE A 44 -11.27 -16.54 18.10
N SER A 45 -10.74 -17.75 17.92
CA SER A 45 -9.92 -18.40 18.94
C SER A 45 -8.59 -17.65 19.11
N MET A 46 -8.28 -17.23 20.34
CA MET A 46 -6.99 -16.59 20.66
C MET A 46 -5.80 -17.52 20.41
N ASP A 47 -6.01 -18.84 20.51
CA ASP A 47 -4.98 -19.84 20.20
C ASP A 47 -4.67 -19.91 18.70
N ASP A 48 -5.63 -19.53 17.85
CA ASP A 48 -5.43 -19.45 16.40
C ASP A 48 -4.70 -18.16 16.02
N LEU A 49 -5.00 -17.04 16.71
CA LEU A 49 -4.33 -15.73 16.56
C LEU A 49 -2.80 -15.84 16.67
N VAL A 50 -2.27 -16.69 17.56
CA VAL A 50 -0.82 -16.85 17.78
C VAL A 50 -0.08 -17.45 16.58
N ASN A 51 -0.78 -18.16 15.68
CA ASN A 51 -0.14 -18.82 14.54
C ASN A 51 0.07 -17.87 13.33
N TYR A 52 -0.31 -16.59 13.45
CA TYR A 52 -0.20 -15.61 12.39
C TYR A 52 1.04 -14.75 12.57
N GLN A 53 1.86 -14.59 11.53
CA GLN A 53 3.07 -13.78 11.52
C GLN A 53 2.89 -12.33 12.03
N PHE A 54 1.79 -11.64 11.72
CA PHE A 54 1.54 -10.31 12.29
C PHE A 54 1.36 -10.35 13.81
N MET A 55 0.71 -11.41 14.30
CA MET A 55 0.61 -11.66 15.72
C MET A 55 1.88 -12.26 16.29
N GLU A 56 2.69 -12.96 15.50
CA GLU A 56 4.00 -13.46 15.88
C GLU A 56 4.97 -12.31 16.07
N GLU A 57 4.95 -11.29 15.21
CA GLU A 57 5.81 -10.10 15.33
C GLU A 57 5.28 -9.13 16.36
N VAL A 58 3.96 -8.91 16.42
CA VAL A 58 3.36 -8.30 17.59
C VAL A 58 3.75 -9.11 18.82
N GLN A 59 3.80 -10.45 18.77
CA GLN A 59 4.31 -11.27 19.86
C GLN A 59 5.82 -11.19 20.05
N GLN A 60 6.66 -11.00 19.05
CA GLN A 60 8.11 -10.89 19.23
C GLN A 60 8.44 -9.51 19.81
N GLU A 61 7.73 -8.47 19.39
CA GLU A 61 7.77 -7.11 19.96
C GLU A 61 7.12 -7.03 21.36
N LEU A 62 6.11 -7.87 21.64
CA LEU A 62 5.47 -8.00 22.96
C LEU A 62 6.21 -8.97 23.91
N PHE A 63 6.86 -10.00 23.37
CA PHE A 63 7.47 -11.17 24.03
C PHE A 63 8.83 -11.45 23.34
N ASP A 64 9.88 -10.72 23.70
CA ASP A 64 11.23 -10.91 23.14
C ASP A 64 11.86 -12.25 23.61
N GLY A 65 11.40 -13.37 23.03
CA GLY A 65 12.13 -14.64 22.99
C GLY A 65 11.54 -15.84 23.75
N SER A 66 10.45 -15.73 24.53
CA SER A 66 9.83 -16.91 25.16
C SER A 66 8.40 -16.69 25.64
N THR A 67 7.41 -16.90 24.78
CA THR A 67 6.03 -17.18 25.23
C THR A 67 6.05 -18.51 26.00
N SER A 68 6.10 -18.50 27.34
CA SER A 68 6.16 -19.70 28.19
C SER A 68 4.85 -20.52 28.16
N ASN A 69 4.34 -20.89 26.98
CA ASN A 69 2.99 -21.40 26.71
C ASN A 69 1.86 -20.50 27.24
N LYS A 70 2.08 -19.18 27.32
CA LYS A 70 1.08 -18.20 27.77
C LYS A 70 0.39 -17.57 26.56
N THR A 71 -0.92 -17.37 26.65
CA THR A 71 -1.71 -16.74 25.58
C THR A 71 -1.98 -15.27 25.91
N LEU A 72 -2.37 -14.45 24.93
CA LEU A 72 -2.87 -13.09 25.17
C LEU A 72 -4.04 -13.06 26.17
N LYS A 73 -4.81 -14.15 26.32
CA LYS A 73 -5.87 -14.24 27.32
C LYS A 73 -5.37 -14.31 28.75
N ASP A 74 -4.16 -14.83 28.94
CA ASP A 74 -3.50 -14.96 30.25
C ASP A 74 -2.62 -13.74 30.58
N SER A 75 -2.50 -12.79 29.64
CA SER A 75 -1.63 -11.61 29.72
C SER A 75 -2.19 -10.44 30.56
N GLY A 76 -3.35 -10.61 31.19
CA GLY A 76 -3.96 -9.52 31.96
C GLY A 76 -4.41 -8.32 31.12
N VAL A 77 -4.56 -8.49 29.80
CA VAL A 77 -5.15 -7.51 28.88
C VAL A 77 -6.65 -7.35 29.15
N ASP A 78 -7.17 -6.13 28.95
CA ASP A 78 -8.59 -5.81 28.98
C ASP A 78 -9.18 -5.81 27.57
N PHE A 79 -9.85 -6.91 27.22
CA PHE A 79 -10.52 -7.08 25.93
C PHE A 79 -11.84 -6.31 25.79
N GLU A 80 -12.29 -5.60 26.84
CA GLU A 80 -13.41 -4.65 26.74
C GLU A 80 -12.96 -3.29 26.18
N GLN A 81 -11.65 -3.05 26.13
CA GLN A 81 -11.03 -1.90 25.44
C GLN A 81 -10.49 -2.33 24.08
N ARG A 82 -10.33 -1.36 23.16
CA ARG A 82 -9.71 -1.62 21.86
C ARG A 82 -8.22 -1.86 21.96
N ILE A 83 -7.67 -2.58 20.99
CA ILE A 83 -6.25 -2.51 20.66
C ILE A 83 -6.11 -1.59 19.45
N ASN A 84 -5.20 -0.62 19.53
CA ASN A 84 -4.92 0.29 18.42
C ASN A 84 -3.45 0.21 18.06
N PHE A 85 -3.15 -0.31 16.88
CA PHE A 85 -1.84 -0.29 16.27
C PHE A 85 -1.66 1.02 15.52
N PHE A 86 -0.52 1.66 15.66
CA PHE A 86 -0.27 2.95 15.02
C PHE A 86 1.14 3.03 14.42
N LEU A 87 1.21 3.75 13.30
CA LEU A 87 2.43 4.21 12.66
C LEU A 87 2.31 5.73 12.51
N GLY A 88 3.30 6.45 13.02
CA GLY A 88 3.45 7.88 12.91
C GLY A 88 4.70 8.23 12.13
N ASN A 89 4.56 9.13 11.17
CA ASN A 89 5.66 9.69 10.41
C ASN A 89 5.68 11.20 10.68
N GLY A 90 6.34 11.61 11.76
CA GLY A 90 6.49 13.02 12.12
C GLY A 90 7.79 13.60 11.54
N LYS A 91 7.84 14.91 11.31
CA LYS A 91 9.02 15.59 10.74
C LYS A 91 10.33 15.29 11.47
N ARG A 92 10.29 15.16 12.80
CA ARG A 92 11.47 14.97 13.65
C ARG A 92 11.72 13.52 14.05
N PHE A 93 10.67 12.70 14.04
CA PHE A 93 10.74 11.32 14.48
C PHE A 93 9.57 10.52 13.94
N LYS A 94 9.82 9.24 13.70
CA LYS A 94 8.81 8.22 13.49
C LYS A 94 8.43 7.60 14.83
N VAL A 95 7.16 7.21 14.97
CA VAL A 95 6.66 6.54 16.17
C VAL A 95 5.82 5.35 15.78
N THR A 96 6.16 4.18 16.30
CA THR A 96 5.44 2.93 16.06
C THR A 96 5.02 2.32 17.38
N GLY A 97 3.95 1.53 17.36
CA GLY A 97 3.54 0.78 18.53
C GLY A 97 2.05 0.53 18.58
N PHE A 98 1.56 0.25 19.79
CA PHE A 98 0.15 0.01 20.01
C PHE A 98 -0.31 0.46 21.40
N THR A 99 -1.62 0.65 21.53
CA THR A 99 -2.28 0.96 22.81
C THR A 99 -3.24 -0.16 23.18
N ILE A 100 -3.36 -0.44 24.47
CA ILE A 100 -4.15 -1.57 24.98
C ILE A 100 -4.70 -1.28 26.37
N GLY A 101 -5.83 -1.89 26.72
CA GLY A 101 -6.35 -1.89 28.08
C GLY A 101 -5.68 -2.97 28.94
N ILE A 102 -5.53 -2.72 30.24
CA ILE A 102 -4.99 -3.65 31.23
C ILE A 102 -6.05 -3.95 32.28
N SER A 103 -6.39 -5.23 32.41
CA SER A 103 -7.28 -5.77 33.44
C SER A 103 -6.50 -6.26 34.68
N ASN A 104 -5.26 -6.73 34.50
CA ASN A 104 -4.39 -7.20 35.58
C ASN A 104 -2.90 -6.93 35.27
N ARG A 105 -2.28 -6.03 36.05
CA ARG A 105 -0.87 -5.63 35.86
C ARG A 105 0.14 -6.74 36.17
N ASP A 106 -0.12 -7.58 37.16
CA ASP A 106 0.82 -8.64 37.54
C ASP A 106 0.91 -9.68 36.41
N GLN A 107 -0.23 -10.02 35.80
CA GLN A 107 -0.30 -10.91 34.64
C GLN A 107 0.28 -10.28 33.37
N PHE A 108 0.17 -8.95 33.25
CA PHE A 108 0.76 -8.20 32.16
C PHE A 108 2.30 -8.25 32.20
N PHE A 109 2.93 -7.95 33.33
CA PHE A 109 4.40 -8.04 33.45
C PHE A 109 4.93 -9.47 33.61
N GLU A 110 4.04 -10.45 33.75
CA GLU A 110 4.37 -11.86 33.57
C GLU A 110 4.55 -12.27 32.09
N VAL A 111 4.13 -11.40 31.18
CA VAL A 111 4.19 -11.53 29.73
C VAL A 111 5.23 -10.57 29.15
N PHE A 112 5.25 -9.32 29.62
CA PHE A 112 6.26 -8.30 29.30
C PHE A 112 7.39 -8.31 30.33
N ASP A 113 8.08 -9.44 30.48
CA ASP A 113 9.06 -9.66 31.56
C ASP A 113 10.46 -9.12 31.25
N ASP A 114 10.71 -8.71 30.01
CA ASP A 114 11.94 -8.04 29.54
C ASP A 114 11.97 -6.53 29.83
N TYR A 115 10.85 -5.96 30.28
CA TYR A 115 10.74 -4.54 30.59
C TYR A 115 11.14 -4.24 32.04
N GLU A 116 12.16 -3.41 32.21
CA GLU A 116 12.57 -2.94 33.52
C GLU A 116 11.84 -1.65 33.92
N PRO A 117 11.36 -1.53 35.18
CA PRO A 117 10.75 -0.31 35.66
C PRO A 117 11.78 0.83 35.69
N THR A 118 11.39 2.01 35.20
CA THR A 118 12.23 3.22 35.22
C THR A 118 11.52 4.37 35.93
N GLU A 119 12.28 5.38 36.35
CA GLU A 119 11.71 6.54 37.05
C GLU A 119 10.82 7.33 36.10
N SER A 120 9.53 7.43 36.45
CA SER A 120 8.58 8.24 35.68
C SER A 120 8.65 9.70 36.09
N ASN A 121 8.86 10.57 35.10
CA ASN A 121 8.76 12.01 35.26
C ASN A 121 7.31 12.52 35.20
N TYR A 122 6.33 11.63 35.02
CA TYR A 122 4.93 11.97 34.75
C TYR A 122 4.01 11.48 35.87
N ALA A 123 3.24 12.40 36.45
CA ALA A 123 2.38 12.09 37.59
C ALA A 123 1.28 11.09 37.22
N GLY A 124 1.23 9.95 37.91
CA GLY A 124 0.21 8.91 37.69
C GLY A 124 0.45 8.05 36.44
N VAL A 125 1.69 8.07 35.91
CA VAL A 125 2.13 7.21 34.82
C VAL A 125 3.28 6.34 35.31
N ASP A 126 3.15 5.03 35.16
CA ASP A 126 4.23 4.09 35.42
C ASP A 126 5.01 3.86 34.12
N PHE A 127 6.33 3.83 34.18
CA PHE A 127 7.20 3.74 33.01
C PHE A 127 8.11 2.51 33.09
N TYR A 128 8.26 1.85 31.95
CA TYR A 128 9.11 0.68 31.79
C TYR A 128 9.83 0.77 30.45
N GLN A 129 11.03 0.19 30.39
CA GLN A 129 11.88 0.23 29.20
C GLN A 129 12.48 -1.15 28.93
N SER A 130 12.54 -1.51 27.65
CA SER A 130 13.38 -2.56 27.09
C SER A 130 14.43 -1.87 26.19
N TYR A 131 15.26 -2.62 25.47
CA TYR A 131 16.40 -2.07 24.72
C TYR A 131 16.00 -0.94 23.75
N PHE A 132 14.98 -1.18 22.91
CA PHE A 132 14.42 -0.16 22.00
C PHE A 132 13.01 0.32 22.36
N ASN A 133 12.24 -0.52 23.05
CA ASN A 133 10.81 -0.32 23.28
C ASN A 133 10.50 0.25 24.67
N ARG A 134 9.38 0.97 24.80
CA ARG A 134 8.91 1.56 26.07
C ARG A 134 7.47 1.22 26.34
N ILE A 135 7.14 1.04 27.61
CA ILE A 135 5.76 0.94 28.10
C ILE A 135 5.49 2.10 29.05
N ALA A 136 4.41 2.82 28.78
CA ALA A 136 3.86 3.79 29.71
C ALA A 136 2.42 3.42 30.07
N ILE A 137 2.13 3.31 31.36
CA ILE A 137 0.83 2.89 31.89
C ILE A 137 0.18 4.05 32.64
N ARG A 138 -0.98 4.52 32.17
CA ARG A 138 -1.80 5.53 32.85
C ARG A 138 -3.16 4.94 33.21
N GLY A 139 -3.40 4.77 34.50
CA GLY A 139 -4.59 4.06 34.99
C GLY A 139 -4.58 2.59 34.53
N ASN A 140 -5.60 2.21 33.75
CA ASN A 140 -5.80 0.87 33.21
C ASN A 140 -5.54 0.79 31.69
N SER A 141 -4.80 1.74 31.13
CA SER A 141 -4.40 1.71 29.71
C SER A 141 -2.89 1.82 29.61
N ALA A 142 -2.33 1.12 28.64
CA ALA A 142 -0.92 1.16 28.30
C ALA A 142 -0.72 1.61 26.85
N ILE A 143 0.39 2.29 26.63
CA ILE A 143 1.00 2.45 25.32
C ILE A 143 2.34 1.72 25.33
N VAL A 144 2.55 0.88 24.32
CA VAL A 144 3.85 0.33 23.97
C VAL A 144 4.31 1.04 22.72
N PHE A 145 5.50 1.62 22.75
CA PHE A 145 5.96 2.47 21.66
C PHE A 145 7.48 2.44 21.48
N ARG A 146 7.87 2.67 20.24
CA ARG A 146 9.23 2.93 19.78
C ARG A 146 9.26 4.30 19.12
N VAL A 147 10.35 5.02 19.31
CA VAL A 147 10.59 6.34 18.70
C VAL A 147 11.90 6.25 17.94
N GLU A 148 11.88 6.65 16.68
CA GLU A 148 13.06 6.69 15.82
C GLU A 148 13.23 8.12 15.32
N PRO A 149 14.26 8.86 15.75
CA PRO A 149 14.50 10.19 15.23
C PRO A 149 14.80 10.17 13.73
N ASN A 150 14.55 11.28 13.06
CA ASN A 150 14.89 11.42 11.64
C ASN A 150 16.42 11.29 11.45
N PHE A 151 16.83 10.43 10.51
CA PHE A 151 18.22 10.12 10.24
C PHE A 151 18.97 11.30 9.61
N ASP A 152 18.33 12.07 8.74
CA ASP A 152 18.89 13.26 8.11
C ASP A 152 19.19 14.33 9.16
N ASP A 153 18.26 14.58 10.08
CA ASP A 153 18.46 15.50 11.22
C ASP A 153 19.67 15.09 12.09
N ILE A 154 19.85 13.78 12.33
CA ILE A 154 20.99 13.24 13.07
C ILE A 154 22.29 13.49 12.30
N ASN A 155 22.30 13.22 11.00
CA ASN A 155 23.49 13.38 10.15
C ASN A 155 23.87 14.85 10.01
N GLU A 156 22.92 15.74 9.68
CA GLU A 156 23.17 17.18 9.57
C GLU A 156 23.75 17.76 10.86
N MET A 157 23.21 17.37 12.01
CA MET A 157 23.74 17.81 13.30
C MET A 157 25.13 17.23 13.57
N THR A 158 25.34 15.96 13.27
CA THR A 158 26.63 15.28 13.44
C THR A 158 27.70 15.95 12.60
N ASP A 159 27.41 16.16 11.31
CA ASP A 159 28.24 16.88 10.35
C ASP A 159 28.56 18.30 10.83
N SER A 160 27.55 19.07 11.23
CA SER A 160 27.74 20.42 11.75
C SER A 160 28.68 20.44 12.97
N ILE A 161 28.53 19.49 13.90
CA ILE A 161 29.41 19.39 15.08
C ILE A 161 30.82 18.94 14.66
N TRP A 162 30.92 18.01 13.72
CA TRP A 162 32.19 17.49 13.20
C TRP A 162 33.01 18.61 12.52
N TYR A 163 32.39 19.39 11.63
CA TYR A 163 33.04 20.53 10.97
C TYR A 163 33.38 21.65 11.94
N ALA A 164 32.51 21.92 12.92
CA ALA A 164 32.80 22.92 13.95
C ALA A 164 34.00 22.56 14.83
N ARG A 165 34.38 21.27 14.91
CA ARG A 165 35.59 20.80 15.58
C ARG A 165 36.86 20.93 14.72
N GLY A 166 36.73 21.35 13.47
CA GLY A 166 37.83 21.50 12.53
C GLY A 166 38.21 20.21 11.81
N ASN A 167 37.35 19.18 11.88
CA ASN A 167 37.56 17.93 11.15
C ASN A 167 37.16 18.11 9.67
N GLU A 168 37.79 17.35 8.79
CA GLU A 168 37.55 17.43 7.33
C GLU A 168 36.23 16.76 6.94
N TYR A 169 35.75 17.09 5.74
CA TYR A 169 34.57 16.49 5.12
C TYR A 169 34.79 15.00 4.96
N ARG A 170 33.88 14.19 5.49
CA ARG A 170 34.02 12.72 5.46
C ARG A 170 34.10 12.18 4.04
N TYR A 171 33.38 12.82 3.10
CA TYR A 171 33.36 12.39 1.70
C TYR A 171 34.42 13.09 0.84
N TYR A 172 35.40 13.80 1.42
CA TYR A 172 36.46 14.44 0.63
C TYR A 172 37.43 13.40 0.03
N ASP A 173 37.62 12.25 0.69
CA ASP A 173 38.42 11.13 0.14
C ASP A 173 37.73 10.41 -1.03
N ASP A 174 36.38 10.48 -1.14
CA ASP A 174 35.66 9.98 -2.32
C ASP A 174 35.77 10.95 -3.49
N TRP A 175 35.82 12.26 -3.27
CA TRP A 175 35.86 13.26 -4.36
C TRP A 175 37.15 13.24 -5.19
N ASP A 176 38.29 12.81 -4.63
CA ASP A 176 39.53 12.60 -5.40
C ASP A 176 39.44 11.36 -6.33
N TYR A 177 38.45 10.46 -6.14
CA TYR A 177 38.12 9.39 -7.08
C TYR A 177 37.19 9.86 -8.22
N TRP A 178 36.33 10.85 -7.98
CA TRP A 178 35.40 11.39 -8.99
C TRP A 178 36.05 12.35 -10.00
N ASP A 179 37.22 12.92 -9.70
CA ASP A 179 37.93 13.80 -10.67
C ASP A 179 38.61 13.00 -11.81
N GLU A 180 38.86 11.69 -11.63
CA GLU A 180 39.31 10.79 -12.71
C GLU A 180 38.13 10.16 -13.50
N GLU A 181 36.95 9.98 -12.89
CA GLU A 181 35.72 9.50 -13.58
C GLU A 181 34.89 10.63 -14.22
N ALA A 182 35.04 11.89 -13.82
CA ALA A 182 34.31 13.02 -14.42
C ALA A 182 34.61 13.24 -15.91
N GLU A 183 35.78 12.80 -16.41
CA GLU A 183 36.08 12.78 -17.86
C GLU A 183 35.38 11.63 -18.61
N GLU A 184 34.93 10.57 -17.93
CA GLU A 184 34.14 9.47 -18.53
C GLU A 184 32.61 9.69 -18.40
N VAL A 185 32.14 10.29 -17.30
CA VAL A 185 30.71 10.62 -17.08
C VAL A 185 30.19 11.66 -18.07
N GLU A 186 31.03 12.58 -18.58
CA GLU A 186 30.60 13.54 -19.61
C GLU A 186 30.23 12.86 -20.95
N MET A 187 30.71 11.64 -21.21
CA MET A 187 30.29 10.82 -22.37
C MET A 187 29.07 9.93 -22.09
N GLU A 188 28.77 9.58 -20.83
CA GLU A 188 27.59 8.78 -20.46
C GLU A 188 26.33 9.62 -20.20
N VAL A 189 26.46 10.88 -19.78
CA VAL A 189 25.31 11.81 -19.63
C VAL A 189 24.66 12.14 -20.99
N GLU A 190 25.41 12.06 -22.10
CA GLU A 190 24.84 12.17 -23.45
C GLU A 190 24.06 10.90 -23.88
N GLY A 191 24.30 9.76 -23.22
CA GLY A 191 23.61 8.48 -23.42
C GLY A 191 22.42 8.24 -22.47
N MET A 192 22.45 8.78 -21.25
CA MET A 192 21.41 8.61 -20.22
C MET A 192 20.09 9.38 -20.47
N ILE A 193 19.97 10.14 -21.56
CA ILE A 193 18.68 10.75 -21.97
C ILE A 193 17.75 9.69 -22.61
N GLU A 194 18.24 8.49 -22.95
CA GLU A 194 17.45 7.47 -23.66
C GLU A 194 16.85 6.33 -22.82
N GLU A 195 17.12 6.23 -21.51
CA GLU A 195 16.52 5.18 -20.65
C GLU A 195 15.98 5.78 -19.35
N LEU A 196 14.81 6.43 -19.45
CA LEU A 196 13.93 6.79 -18.34
C LEU A 196 12.69 5.89 -18.37
N ASP A 197 12.88 4.60 -18.18
CA ASP A 197 11.84 3.64 -17.79
C ASP A 197 12.54 2.52 -17.00
N ASP A 198 12.04 2.26 -15.78
CA ASP A 198 12.43 1.20 -14.83
C ASP A 198 13.36 1.60 -13.66
N PHE A 199 12.78 2.27 -12.66
CA PHE A 199 13.05 2.11 -11.22
C PHE A 199 11.66 2.22 -10.54
N GLU A 200 11.25 1.42 -9.55
CA GLU A 200 11.94 1.11 -8.28
C GLU A 200 11.49 -0.24 -7.72
N GLU A 201 12.44 -1.01 -7.19
CA GLU A 201 12.24 -1.89 -6.04
C GLU A 201 13.45 -1.65 -5.11
N TYR A 202 13.28 -0.75 -4.14
CA TYR A 202 14.24 -0.63 -3.04
C TYR A 202 13.84 -1.66 -2.00
N GLU A 203 14.52 -2.81 -2.00
CA GLU A 203 14.52 -3.70 -0.86
C GLU A 203 15.06 -2.93 0.35
N THR A 204 14.22 -2.75 1.35
CA THR A 204 14.67 -2.38 2.68
C THR A 204 15.48 -3.55 3.22
N GLU A 205 16.79 -3.34 3.41
CA GLU A 205 17.66 -4.33 4.04
C GLU A 205 17.07 -4.72 5.41
N GLU A 206 16.51 -5.93 5.44
CA GLU A 206 16.14 -6.62 6.66
C GLU A 206 17.36 -6.72 7.57
N ASN A 207 17.06 -6.67 8.86
CA ASN A 207 17.93 -6.93 9.99
C ASN A 207 18.83 -8.16 9.78
N THR A 208 20.00 -7.99 9.17
CA THR A 208 21.00 -9.04 9.08
C THR A 208 21.81 -9.06 10.37
N ASN A 209 21.51 -10.03 11.22
CA ASN A 209 22.46 -10.54 12.22
C ASN A 209 23.62 -11.33 11.56
N ASN A 210 23.96 -11.03 10.30
CA ASN A 210 25.14 -11.57 9.66
C ASN A 210 26.31 -10.64 9.98
N PRO A 211 27.43 -11.15 10.50
CA PRO A 211 28.66 -10.38 10.48
C PRO A 211 28.93 -10.03 9.01
N ILE A 212 29.09 -8.73 8.75
CA ILE A 212 29.60 -8.22 7.47
C ILE A 212 30.95 -8.89 7.26
N ASP A 213 31.02 -9.85 6.33
CA ASP A 213 32.24 -10.56 5.96
C ASP A 213 32.86 -9.82 4.75
N ASP A 214 33.09 -8.52 4.93
CA ASP A 214 33.89 -7.72 4.00
C ASP A 214 35.35 -7.80 4.44
N GLU A 215 36.12 -8.65 3.77
CA GLU A 215 37.59 -8.79 3.95
C GLU A 215 38.39 -7.52 3.55
N GLU A 216 37.76 -6.37 3.38
CA GLU A 216 38.40 -5.06 3.18
C GLU A 216 37.83 -3.95 4.10
N GLU A 217 37.30 -4.29 5.29
CA GLU A 217 37.32 -3.32 6.39
C GLU A 217 38.79 -2.97 6.69
N ALA A 218 39.21 -1.79 6.23
CA ALA A 218 40.35 -1.10 6.82
C ALA A 218 40.16 -1.19 8.34
N GLU A 219 41.06 -1.90 9.02
CA GLU A 219 41.07 -2.07 10.46
C GLU A 219 40.56 -0.78 11.11
N ILE A 220 39.51 -0.85 11.93
CA ILE A 220 39.11 0.26 12.78
C ILE A 220 40.26 0.47 13.76
N VAL A 221 41.30 1.18 13.31
CA VAL A 221 42.42 1.60 14.12
C VAL A 221 41.85 2.67 15.02
N ALA A 222 41.63 2.32 16.29
CA ALA A 222 41.33 3.29 17.33
C ALA A 222 42.39 4.40 17.27
N ASP A 223 41.99 5.59 16.85
CA ASP A 223 42.91 6.72 16.73
C ASP A 223 43.47 7.07 18.13
N GLU A 224 44.69 7.59 18.15
CA GLU A 224 45.63 7.55 19.29
C GLU A 224 45.22 8.40 20.53
N ASN A 225 44.00 8.95 20.57
CA ASN A 225 43.51 9.79 21.66
C ASN A 225 42.12 9.37 22.20
N PRO A 226 42.04 8.70 23.37
CA PRO A 226 40.78 8.24 23.98
C PRO A 226 39.85 9.38 24.48
N TYR A 227 40.21 10.64 24.21
CA TYR A 227 39.40 11.82 24.51
C TYR A 227 38.73 12.44 23.27
N GLU A 228 38.99 11.91 22.07
CA GLU A 228 38.38 12.36 20.82
C GLU A 228 37.48 11.24 20.27
N LYS A 229 36.20 11.57 20.04
CA LYS A 229 35.24 10.64 19.46
C LYS A 229 35.46 10.56 17.96
N THR A 230 35.41 9.36 17.40
CA THR A 230 35.24 9.15 15.96
C THR A 230 33.91 9.77 15.49
N TYR A 231 33.75 9.93 14.17
CA TYR A 231 32.50 10.44 13.60
C TYR A 231 31.30 9.58 14.03
N TRP A 232 31.45 8.26 14.02
CA TRP A 232 30.40 7.32 14.41
C TRP A 232 30.06 7.41 15.89
N GLU A 233 31.05 7.46 16.78
CA GLU A 233 30.80 7.66 18.21
C GLU A 233 30.17 9.03 18.51
N LEU A 234 30.47 10.06 17.70
CA LEU A 234 29.78 11.34 17.75
C LEU A 234 28.32 11.21 17.29
N ARG A 235 28.08 10.55 16.15
CA ARG A 235 26.75 10.29 15.61
C ARG A 235 25.87 9.57 16.62
N ASP A 236 26.36 8.48 17.20
CA ASP A 236 25.64 7.72 18.25
C ASP A 236 25.27 8.62 19.44
N SER A 237 26.16 9.56 19.78
CA SER A 237 25.91 10.50 20.87
C SER A 237 24.84 11.53 20.51
N VAL A 238 24.80 11.99 19.26
CA VAL A 238 23.76 12.88 18.74
C VAL A 238 22.43 12.15 18.72
N GLU A 239 22.41 10.93 18.19
CA GLU A 239 21.23 10.06 18.13
C GLU A 239 20.61 9.85 19.52
N ILE A 240 21.41 9.52 20.53
CA ILE A 240 20.93 9.36 21.92
C ILE A 240 20.23 10.63 22.42
N VAL A 241 20.76 11.82 22.11
CA VAL A 241 20.16 13.10 22.52
C VAL A 241 18.85 13.37 21.78
N PHE A 242 18.82 13.15 20.47
CA PHE A 242 17.61 13.32 19.65
C PHE A 242 16.51 12.35 20.08
N HIS A 243 16.87 11.10 20.34
CA HIS A 243 15.96 10.08 20.82
C HIS A 243 15.35 10.47 22.18
N ALA A 244 16.17 10.94 23.12
CA ALA A 244 15.68 11.41 24.41
C ALA A 244 14.73 12.62 24.28
N ASP A 245 15.03 13.57 23.39
CA ASP A 245 14.16 14.73 23.12
C ASP A 245 12.82 14.31 22.49
N ALA A 246 12.86 13.41 21.51
CA ALA A 246 11.68 12.90 20.83
C ALA A 246 10.75 12.13 21.79
N ILE A 247 11.30 11.24 22.63
CA ILE A 247 10.53 10.55 23.68
C ILE A 247 9.93 11.55 24.65
N LYS A 248 10.73 12.53 25.11
CA LYS A 248 10.24 13.55 26.03
C LYS A 248 9.07 14.32 25.43
N ARG A 249 9.19 14.77 24.17
CA ARG A 249 8.12 15.47 23.46
C ARG A 249 6.85 14.63 23.39
N LEU A 250 6.95 13.39 22.92
CA LEU A 250 5.82 12.46 22.81
C LEU A 250 5.11 12.28 24.17
N CYS A 251 5.89 12.11 25.23
CA CYS A 251 5.37 11.86 26.57
C CYS A 251 4.79 13.12 27.23
N ASP A 252 5.39 14.30 27.03
CA ASP A 252 4.82 15.57 27.46
C ASP A 252 3.44 15.77 26.80
N GLU A 253 3.35 15.57 25.49
CA GLU A 253 2.11 15.69 24.73
C GLU A 253 1.02 14.74 25.28
N LEU A 254 1.33 13.46 25.44
CA LEU A 254 0.37 12.46 25.92
C LEU A 254 -0.01 12.61 27.41
N PHE A 255 0.95 12.91 28.28
CA PHE A 255 0.78 12.77 29.73
C PHE A 255 0.70 14.09 30.50
N VAL A 256 1.24 15.19 29.95
CA VAL A 256 1.15 16.53 30.53
C VAL A 256 0.03 17.30 29.85
N ASP A 257 0.09 17.43 28.52
CA ASP A 257 -0.83 18.26 27.75
C ASP A 257 -2.15 17.53 27.46
N ASN A 258 -2.16 16.19 27.53
CA ASN A 258 -3.28 15.32 27.15
C ASN A 258 -3.68 15.50 25.67
N GLU A 259 -2.69 15.75 24.83
CA GLU A 259 -2.81 15.84 23.39
C GLU A 259 -2.54 14.46 22.77
N ASN A 260 -3.52 13.96 22.03
CA ASN A 260 -3.49 12.68 21.33
C ASN A 260 -4.30 12.78 20.03
N LEU A 261 -4.22 11.75 19.17
CA LEU A 261 -4.89 11.78 17.86
C LEU A 261 -6.40 12.03 17.97
N MET A 262 -7.08 11.45 18.97
CA MET A 262 -8.52 11.69 19.17
C MET A 262 -8.84 13.15 19.51
N THR A 263 -7.94 13.85 20.19
CA THR A 263 -8.15 15.26 20.56
C THR A 263 -7.86 16.22 19.42
N VAL A 264 -6.90 15.88 18.53
CA VAL A 264 -6.48 16.78 17.46
C VAL A 264 -7.20 16.52 16.14
N ASP A 265 -7.64 15.29 15.88
CA ASP A 265 -8.35 14.92 14.66
C ASP A 265 -9.78 14.39 14.97
N PRO A 266 -10.82 15.22 14.74
CA PRO A 266 -12.20 14.81 14.98
C PRO A 266 -12.67 13.68 14.04
N ARG A 267 -12.00 13.47 12.89
CA ARG A 267 -12.31 12.39 11.94
C ARG A 267 -11.85 11.07 12.51
N PHE A 268 -10.64 11.01 13.09
CA PHE A 268 -10.17 9.83 13.84
C PHE A 268 -11.08 9.52 15.03
N ALA A 269 -11.40 10.53 15.85
CA ALA A 269 -12.30 10.36 16.99
C ALA A 269 -13.67 9.79 16.59
N LYS A 270 -14.21 10.25 15.44
CA LYS A 270 -15.45 9.71 14.89
C LYS A 270 -15.28 8.28 14.37
N GLN A 271 -14.15 7.97 13.72
CA GLN A 271 -13.90 6.65 13.15
C GLN A 271 -13.74 5.59 14.25
N VAL A 272 -12.96 5.88 15.29
CA VAL A 272 -12.73 4.93 16.40
C VAL A 272 -13.96 4.74 17.29
N ALA A 273 -14.92 5.67 17.27
CA ALA A 273 -16.20 5.52 17.94
C ALA A 273 -17.18 4.55 17.23
N ARG A 274 -16.88 4.08 16.01
CA ARG A 274 -17.78 3.21 15.24
C ARG A 274 -17.80 1.79 15.81
N THR A 275 -18.97 1.14 15.78
CA THR A 275 -19.17 -0.18 16.41
C THR A 275 -18.71 -1.36 15.55
N SER A 276 -18.02 -1.10 14.43
CA SER A 276 -17.47 -2.14 13.56
C SER A 276 -16.42 -2.99 14.29
N ASP A 277 -16.18 -4.19 13.76
CA ASP A 277 -15.28 -5.17 14.35
C ASP A 277 -13.81 -4.69 14.28
N GLY A 278 -13.46 -3.97 13.21
CA GLY A 278 -12.22 -3.21 13.10
C GLY A 278 -12.46 -1.88 12.39
N VAL A 279 -11.57 -0.92 12.60
CA VAL A 279 -11.53 0.34 11.86
C VAL A 279 -10.11 0.70 11.48
N PHE A 280 -9.93 1.36 10.34
CA PHE A 280 -8.65 1.94 9.94
C PHE A 280 -8.79 3.44 9.68
N PHE A 281 -7.70 4.15 9.92
CA PHE A 281 -7.51 5.57 9.67
C PHE A 281 -6.13 5.73 9.04
N VAL A 282 -6.05 6.32 7.86
CA VAL A 282 -4.78 6.59 7.17
C VAL A 282 -4.81 8.01 6.61
N ASP A 283 -3.89 8.85 7.05
CA ASP A 283 -3.73 10.24 6.64
C ASP A 283 -2.52 10.39 5.72
N ASN A 284 -2.76 10.15 4.42
CA ASN A 284 -1.75 10.26 3.39
C ASN A 284 -1.30 11.70 3.14
N SER A 285 -2.12 12.70 3.52
CA SER A 285 -1.74 14.11 3.35
C SER A 285 -0.49 14.47 4.17
N ARG A 286 -0.33 13.84 5.34
CA ARG A 286 0.86 14.02 6.19
C ARG A 286 2.10 13.29 5.68
N ASN A 287 1.96 12.19 4.93
CA ASN A 287 3.10 11.54 4.27
C ASN A 287 3.72 12.50 3.25
N TYR A 288 2.90 13.03 2.34
CA TYR A 288 3.39 14.00 1.36
C TYR A 288 4.03 15.24 2.01
N TYR A 289 3.44 15.72 3.11
CA TYR A 289 3.97 16.88 3.83
C TYR A 289 5.29 16.63 4.58
N ASN A 290 5.55 15.38 4.98
CA ASN A 290 6.72 15.03 5.78
C ASN A 290 7.81 14.32 4.98
N GLU A 291 7.61 14.12 3.67
CA GLU A 291 8.62 13.59 2.77
C GLU A 291 9.79 14.57 2.61
N SER A 292 11.03 14.08 2.77
CA SER A 292 12.25 14.89 2.70
C SER A 292 12.57 15.33 1.27
N ASP A 293 12.23 14.50 0.26
CA ASP A 293 12.35 14.87 -1.16
C ASP A 293 11.55 16.13 -1.52
N MET A 294 10.46 16.38 -0.78
CA MET A 294 9.67 17.59 -0.97
C MET A 294 10.34 18.84 -0.40
N ASP A 295 11.37 18.75 0.43
CA ASP A 295 12.07 19.91 0.99
C ASP A 295 12.87 20.66 -0.08
N TYR A 296 13.51 19.93 -1.01
CA TYR A 296 14.16 20.55 -2.16
C TYR A 296 13.15 21.30 -3.04
N VAL A 297 11.98 20.69 -3.28
CA VAL A 297 10.89 21.30 -4.05
C VAL A 297 10.34 22.54 -3.33
N ARG A 298 10.13 22.48 -2.01
CA ARG A 298 9.70 23.64 -1.18
C ARG A 298 10.72 24.77 -1.22
N MET A 299 12.01 24.44 -1.23
CA MET A 299 13.09 25.42 -1.25
C MET A 299 13.17 26.14 -2.60
N LEU A 300 13.13 25.41 -3.71
CA LEU A 300 13.31 25.99 -5.05
C LEU A 300 12.00 26.51 -5.67
N TYR A 301 10.88 25.84 -5.39
CA TYR A 301 9.58 26.08 -6.01
C TYR A 301 8.46 26.21 -4.94
N PRO A 302 8.56 27.17 -4.02
CA PRO A 302 7.65 27.25 -2.87
C PRO A 302 6.18 27.42 -3.27
N ASN A 303 5.86 28.20 -4.32
CA ASN A 303 4.47 28.37 -4.75
C ASN A 303 3.90 27.06 -5.35
N PHE A 304 4.73 26.30 -6.06
CA PHE A 304 4.33 25.00 -6.59
C PHE A 304 4.07 24.00 -5.45
N ALA A 305 5.00 23.91 -4.50
CA ALA A 305 4.87 23.04 -3.34
C ALA A 305 3.60 23.34 -2.54
N GLU A 306 3.30 24.61 -2.26
CA GLU A 306 2.07 25.01 -1.54
C GLU A 306 0.80 24.55 -2.27
N LYS A 307 0.74 24.69 -3.60
CA LYS A 307 -0.41 24.25 -4.40
C LYS A 307 -0.56 22.73 -4.42
N MET A 308 0.56 22.00 -4.49
CA MET A 308 0.56 20.54 -4.43
C MET A 308 0.13 20.02 -3.06
N GLU A 309 0.63 20.62 -1.98
CA GLU A 309 0.20 20.33 -0.61
C GLU A 309 -1.30 20.60 -0.44
N ALA A 310 -1.83 21.69 -1.00
CA ALA A 310 -3.25 21.98 -0.98
C ALA A 310 -4.09 20.98 -1.82
N LEU A 311 -3.54 20.46 -2.93
CA LEU A 311 -4.20 19.46 -3.77
C LEU A 311 -4.36 18.12 -3.06
N TYR A 312 -3.33 17.70 -2.31
CA TYR A 312 -3.35 16.45 -1.53
C TYR A 312 -3.81 16.63 -0.09
N ALA A 313 -4.22 17.85 0.30
CA ALA A 313 -4.88 18.08 1.57
C ALA A 313 -6.11 17.17 1.69
N ASP A 314 -6.37 16.69 2.90
CA ASP A 314 -7.48 15.78 3.20
C ASP A 314 -7.47 14.45 2.43
N ASN A 315 -6.32 14.07 1.84
CA ASN A 315 -6.10 12.71 1.35
C ASN A 315 -6.08 11.73 2.53
N LEU A 316 -7.25 11.17 2.81
CA LEU A 316 -7.54 10.41 4.01
C LEU A 316 -8.30 9.14 3.65
N ILE A 317 -7.85 7.99 4.11
CA ILE A 317 -8.56 6.72 3.94
C ILE A 317 -9.12 6.31 5.30
N LEU A 318 -10.44 6.29 5.39
CA LEU A 318 -11.16 5.81 6.57
C LEU A 318 -11.87 4.52 6.23
N GLY A 319 -11.97 3.58 7.16
CA GLY A 319 -12.88 2.48 6.91
C GLY A 319 -13.14 1.53 8.05
N ASP A 320 -14.07 0.64 7.75
CA ASP A 320 -14.77 -0.21 8.69
C ASP A 320 -14.70 -1.65 8.21
N ILE A 321 -14.32 -2.53 9.12
CA ILE A 321 -14.30 -3.98 8.89
C ILE A 321 -15.42 -4.59 9.71
N ASN A 322 -16.27 -5.36 9.05
CA ASN A 322 -17.35 -6.09 9.68
C ASN A 322 -17.21 -7.59 9.37
N ILE A 323 -17.08 -8.37 10.43
CA ILE A 323 -16.95 -9.82 10.44
C ILE A 323 -18.36 -10.40 10.62
N ARG A 324 -18.86 -11.02 9.55
CA ARG A 324 -20.13 -11.76 9.54
C ARG A 324 -19.87 -13.26 9.59
N GLN A 325 -20.93 -14.05 9.76
CA GLN A 325 -20.82 -15.50 9.86
C GLN A 325 -20.20 -16.15 8.60
N ASN A 326 -20.49 -15.62 7.41
CA ASN A 326 -20.04 -16.17 6.13
C ASN A 326 -19.42 -15.10 5.21
N SER A 327 -19.09 -13.93 5.73
CA SER A 327 -18.47 -12.87 4.93
C SER A 327 -17.62 -11.90 5.75
N VAL A 328 -16.66 -11.30 5.07
CA VAL A 328 -15.93 -10.11 5.52
C VAL A 328 -16.39 -8.95 4.66
N GLU A 329 -16.80 -7.87 5.29
CA GLU A 329 -17.21 -6.63 4.62
C GLU A 329 -16.23 -5.53 5.03
N VAL A 330 -15.58 -4.91 4.06
CA VAL A 330 -14.71 -3.75 4.26
C VAL A 330 -15.31 -2.57 3.50
N ASP A 331 -15.73 -1.56 4.25
CA ASP A 331 -16.21 -0.29 3.71
C ASP A 331 -15.12 0.76 3.87
N MET A 332 -14.70 1.38 2.77
CA MET A 332 -13.65 2.39 2.76
C MET A 332 -14.19 3.70 2.19
N ASN A 333 -13.83 4.80 2.82
CA ASN A 333 -14.05 6.15 2.35
C ASN A 333 -12.69 6.76 2.02
N VAL A 334 -12.45 6.99 0.73
CA VAL A 334 -11.24 7.65 0.23
C VAL A 334 -11.56 9.13 0.08
N GLY A 335 -11.12 9.93 1.04
CA GLY A 335 -11.24 11.38 1.07
C GLY A 335 -10.11 12.07 0.29
N TYR A 336 -10.41 13.26 -0.21
CA TYR A 336 -9.49 14.12 -0.94
C TYR A 336 -9.94 15.58 -0.86
N SER A 337 -9.05 16.51 -1.24
CA SER A 337 -9.36 17.94 -1.34
C SER A 337 -10.52 18.21 -2.31
N GLU A 338 -11.24 19.33 -2.12
CA GLU A 338 -12.31 19.72 -3.03
C GLU A 338 -11.82 19.86 -4.49
N THR A 339 -10.60 20.36 -4.67
CA THR A 339 -9.99 20.55 -6.00
C THR A 339 -9.76 19.20 -6.70
N LEU A 340 -9.15 18.23 -6.01
CA LEU A 340 -8.95 16.89 -6.56
C LEU A 340 -10.31 16.18 -6.78
N GLY A 341 -11.27 16.44 -5.90
CA GLY A 341 -12.62 15.90 -6.03
C GLY A 341 -13.44 16.46 -7.19
N GLU A 342 -13.16 17.69 -7.65
CA GLU A 342 -13.74 18.21 -8.89
C GLU A 342 -13.26 17.40 -10.10
N ILE A 343 -11.95 17.09 -10.17
CA ILE A 343 -11.39 16.23 -11.22
C ILE A 343 -12.04 14.84 -11.17
N TYR A 344 -12.12 14.22 -9.99
CA TYR A 344 -12.72 12.88 -9.85
C TYR A 344 -14.23 12.86 -10.12
N THR A 345 -14.96 13.91 -9.76
CA THR A 345 -16.39 14.02 -10.10
C THR A 345 -16.57 14.06 -11.62
N GLU A 346 -15.79 14.86 -12.33
CA GLU A 346 -15.85 14.93 -13.80
C GLU A 346 -15.38 13.63 -14.46
N MET A 347 -14.37 12.97 -13.90
CA MET A 347 -13.90 11.65 -14.32
C MET A 347 -14.99 10.58 -14.16
N THR A 348 -15.90 10.69 -13.20
CA THR A 348 -16.97 9.70 -12.98
C THR A 348 -18.30 10.07 -13.61
N ASP A 349 -18.40 11.24 -14.24
CA ASP A 349 -19.58 11.67 -15.01
C ASP A 349 -19.60 11.03 -16.40
N THR A 350 -19.82 9.72 -16.43
CA THR A 350 -20.02 8.95 -17.64
C THR A 350 -21.03 7.83 -17.44
N LYS A 351 -21.57 7.33 -18.54
CA LYS A 351 -22.50 6.21 -18.54
C LYS A 351 -21.74 4.92 -18.82
N PHE A 352 -21.97 3.93 -17.96
CA PHE A 352 -21.51 2.57 -18.18
C PHE A 352 -21.96 2.01 -19.53
N ASP A 353 -21.00 1.58 -20.34
CA ASP A 353 -21.24 0.86 -21.58
C ASP A 353 -21.61 -0.61 -21.29
N LYS A 354 -22.88 -0.94 -21.43
CA LYS A 354 -23.39 -2.29 -21.17
C LYS A 354 -22.85 -3.35 -22.13
N ASP A 355 -22.26 -2.95 -23.26
CA ASP A 355 -21.83 -3.88 -24.29
C ASP A 355 -20.56 -4.64 -23.87
N VAL A 356 -19.74 -4.07 -22.96
CA VAL A 356 -18.61 -4.78 -22.33
C VAL A 356 -19.06 -6.08 -21.64
N LEU A 357 -20.26 -6.08 -21.04
CA LEU A 357 -20.79 -7.24 -20.32
C LEU A 357 -21.16 -8.40 -21.24
N LYS A 358 -21.31 -8.17 -22.55
CA LYS A 358 -21.57 -9.24 -23.53
C LYS A 358 -20.39 -10.19 -23.67
N TYR A 359 -19.18 -9.74 -23.31
CA TYR A 359 -17.92 -10.43 -23.50
C TYR A 359 -17.37 -11.07 -22.23
N ILE A 360 -18.14 -11.01 -21.14
CA ILE A 360 -17.78 -11.67 -19.88
C ILE A 360 -18.66 -12.93 -19.76
N PRO A 361 -18.07 -14.14 -19.84
CA PRO A 361 -18.84 -15.38 -19.74
C PRO A 361 -19.32 -15.60 -18.30
N GLU A 362 -20.46 -16.28 -18.12
CA GLU A 362 -21.02 -16.53 -16.77
C GLU A 362 -20.09 -17.39 -15.91
N ASP A 363 -19.35 -18.29 -16.53
CA ASP A 363 -18.40 -19.20 -15.89
C ASP A 363 -16.96 -18.64 -15.85
N ASN A 364 -16.73 -17.33 -15.85
CA ASN A 364 -15.38 -16.77 -15.66
C ASN A 364 -14.78 -17.13 -14.28
N GLY A 365 -13.45 -17.15 -14.19
CA GLY A 365 -12.71 -17.23 -12.92
C GLY A 365 -12.61 -15.89 -12.20
N GLY A 366 -12.67 -14.78 -12.94
CA GLY A 366 -12.83 -13.44 -12.41
C GLY A 366 -13.01 -12.42 -13.52
N PHE A 367 -13.54 -11.25 -13.17
CA PHE A 367 -13.60 -10.12 -14.09
C PHE A 367 -13.58 -8.79 -13.34
N PHE A 368 -13.19 -7.75 -14.04
CA PHE A 368 -13.37 -6.38 -13.61
C PHE A 368 -13.96 -5.53 -14.74
N THR A 369 -14.63 -4.46 -14.35
CA THR A 369 -15.08 -3.38 -15.23
C THR A 369 -14.60 -2.06 -14.66
N TYR A 370 -14.19 -1.16 -15.54
CA TYR A 370 -13.74 0.19 -15.22
C TYR A 370 -14.49 1.18 -16.10
N THR A 371 -14.92 2.31 -15.55
CA THR A 371 -15.77 3.28 -16.23
C THR A 371 -15.41 4.69 -15.78
N VAL A 372 -14.81 5.44 -16.69
CA VAL A 372 -14.42 6.83 -16.49
C VAL A 372 -14.62 7.67 -17.74
N ASN A 373 -14.68 8.98 -17.56
CA ASN A 373 -14.71 9.99 -18.61
C ASN A 373 -13.31 10.59 -18.80
N MET A 374 -12.49 9.95 -19.61
CA MET A 374 -11.10 10.39 -19.82
C MET A 374 -10.99 11.80 -20.37
N ARG A 375 -11.94 12.22 -21.23
CA ARG A 375 -11.94 13.58 -21.78
C ARG A 375 -12.16 14.62 -20.69
N LYS A 376 -13.24 14.45 -19.91
CA LYS A 376 -13.56 15.38 -18.85
C LYS A 376 -12.50 15.40 -17.75
N ALA A 377 -11.93 14.24 -17.40
CA ALA A 377 -10.81 14.14 -16.48
C ALA A 377 -9.60 14.92 -16.99
N TYR A 378 -9.26 14.78 -18.28
CA TYR A 378 -8.18 15.53 -18.91
C TYR A 378 -8.44 17.04 -18.89
N GLU A 379 -9.63 17.48 -19.31
CA GLU A 379 -10.01 18.90 -19.34
C GLU A 379 -9.96 19.52 -17.94
N ALA A 380 -10.54 18.85 -16.93
CA ALA A 380 -10.50 19.31 -15.54
C ALA A 380 -9.06 19.35 -14.97
N THR A 381 -8.25 18.33 -15.28
CA THR A 381 -6.84 18.29 -14.85
C THR A 381 -6.04 19.40 -15.52
N TYR A 382 -6.23 19.63 -16.81
CA TYR A 382 -5.57 20.68 -17.57
C TYR A 382 -5.90 22.08 -17.00
N ASP A 383 -7.18 22.35 -16.75
CA ASP A 383 -7.65 23.62 -16.17
C ASP A 383 -7.04 23.91 -14.79
N PHE A 384 -6.71 22.86 -14.01
CA PHE A 384 -6.00 22.97 -12.74
C PHE A 384 -4.48 23.11 -12.92
N MET A 385 -3.86 22.26 -13.74
CA MET A 385 -2.41 22.15 -13.89
C MET A 385 -1.80 23.39 -14.56
N ILE A 386 -2.47 23.98 -15.55
CA ILE A 386 -1.90 25.12 -16.30
C ILE A 386 -1.69 26.35 -15.40
N PRO A 387 -2.69 26.83 -14.63
CA PRO A 387 -2.46 27.92 -13.67
C PRO A 387 -1.46 27.55 -12.58
N MET A 388 -1.44 26.28 -12.14
CA MET A 388 -0.46 25.82 -11.16
C MET A 388 0.96 26.01 -11.69
N LEU A 389 1.27 25.46 -12.87
CA LEU A 389 2.60 25.55 -13.49
C LEU A 389 2.97 26.98 -13.90
N SER A 390 2.05 27.70 -14.56
CA SER A 390 2.32 29.04 -15.11
C SER A 390 2.67 30.08 -14.04
N GLU A 391 2.17 29.89 -12.82
CA GLU A 391 2.43 30.77 -11.68
C GLU A 391 3.60 30.28 -10.81
N SER A 392 4.21 29.14 -11.13
CA SER A 392 5.38 28.59 -10.44
C SER A 392 6.69 29.29 -10.82
N GLU A 393 7.73 29.04 -10.04
CA GLU A 393 9.05 29.62 -10.22
C GLU A 393 9.85 28.91 -11.32
N GLY A 394 10.73 29.67 -11.97
CA GLY A 394 11.81 29.13 -12.79
C GLY A 394 11.34 28.21 -13.93
N PRO A 395 12.03 27.07 -14.17
CA PRO A 395 11.71 26.14 -15.24
C PRO A 395 10.31 25.54 -15.19
N LEU A 396 9.66 25.44 -14.02
CA LEU A 396 8.30 24.90 -13.92
C LEU A 396 7.27 25.76 -14.67
N SER A 397 7.47 27.08 -14.70
CA SER A 397 6.63 27.97 -15.53
C SER A 397 6.77 27.69 -17.03
N LEU A 398 7.94 27.24 -17.47
CA LEU A 398 8.17 26.88 -18.88
C LEU A 398 7.50 25.55 -19.24
N ALA A 399 7.31 24.64 -18.27
CA ALA A 399 6.58 23.40 -18.49
C ALA A 399 5.12 23.65 -18.93
N ALA A 400 4.50 24.74 -18.46
CA ALA A 400 3.16 25.14 -18.91
C ALA A 400 3.09 25.32 -20.44
N ILE A 401 4.12 25.92 -21.05
CA ILE A 401 4.17 26.12 -22.51
C ILE A 401 4.17 24.77 -23.24
N TYR A 402 4.91 23.78 -22.73
CA TYR A 402 4.92 22.45 -23.32
C TYR A 402 3.53 21.80 -23.29
N TYR A 403 2.83 21.88 -22.15
CA TYR A 403 1.47 21.35 -22.02
C TYR A 403 0.45 22.10 -22.88
N GLU A 404 0.52 23.43 -22.95
CA GLU A 404 -0.34 24.23 -23.83
C GLU A 404 -0.14 23.89 -25.31
N LEU A 405 1.11 23.72 -25.75
CA LEU A 405 1.41 23.30 -27.13
C LEU A 405 0.87 21.90 -27.41
N LEU A 406 1.09 20.96 -26.49
CA LEU A 406 0.58 19.59 -26.62
C LEU A 406 -0.95 19.57 -26.69
N ASP A 407 -1.64 20.35 -25.86
CA ASP A 407 -3.10 20.50 -25.87
C ASP A 407 -3.63 21.03 -27.22
N GLU A 408 -2.95 22.02 -27.80
CA GLU A 408 -3.30 22.63 -29.09
C GLU A 408 -3.02 21.70 -30.28
N PHE A 409 -1.95 20.90 -30.23
CA PHE A 409 -1.57 19.98 -31.32
C PHE A 409 -2.34 18.66 -31.30
N ILE A 410 -2.87 18.24 -30.15
CA ILE A 410 -3.62 16.99 -30.04
C ILE A 410 -5.03 17.15 -30.61
N ASN A 411 -5.40 16.24 -31.52
CA ASN A 411 -6.80 16.07 -31.89
C ASN A 411 -7.53 15.30 -30.79
N LYS A 412 -8.05 16.03 -29.79
CA LYS A 412 -8.73 15.47 -28.61
C LYS A 412 -9.91 14.57 -28.99
N ASP A 413 -10.64 14.93 -30.05
CA ASP A 413 -11.72 14.09 -30.58
C ASP A 413 -11.22 12.74 -31.05
N ALA A 414 -10.16 12.71 -31.87
CA ALA A 414 -9.60 11.44 -32.30
C ALA A 414 -9.07 10.58 -31.14
N VAL A 415 -8.49 11.20 -30.11
CA VAL A 415 -7.92 10.49 -28.94
C VAL A 415 -9.01 9.93 -28.03
N PHE A 416 -9.96 10.76 -27.61
CA PHE A 416 -11.00 10.34 -26.66
C PHE A 416 -12.15 9.56 -27.32
N ASP A 417 -12.36 9.69 -28.63
CA ASP A 417 -13.27 8.80 -29.36
C ASP A 417 -12.62 7.41 -29.60
N LEU A 418 -11.28 7.34 -29.60
CA LEU A 418 -10.56 6.06 -29.66
C LEU A 418 -10.67 5.31 -28.33
N TYR A 419 -10.48 5.97 -27.19
CA TYR A 419 -10.62 5.36 -25.87
C TYR A 419 -11.64 6.13 -25.01
N GLN A 420 -12.83 5.54 -24.84
CA GLN A 420 -13.94 6.19 -24.15
C GLN A 420 -13.96 5.94 -22.63
N GLY A 421 -12.93 5.32 -22.06
CA GLY A 421 -12.80 5.08 -20.62
C GLY A 421 -13.71 4.01 -20.03
N ASN A 422 -14.47 3.28 -20.85
CA ASN A 422 -15.16 2.05 -20.45
C ASN A 422 -14.28 0.87 -20.82
N MET A 423 -13.86 0.07 -19.84
CA MET A 423 -12.96 -1.07 -20.00
C MET A 423 -13.46 -2.27 -19.21
N PHE A 424 -13.10 -3.46 -19.65
CA PHE A 424 -13.27 -4.68 -18.90
C PHE A 424 -12.05 -5.59 -19.06
N GLY A 425 -11.85 -6.44 -18.07
CA GLY A 425 -10.91 -7.57 -18.12
C GLY A 425 -11.57 -8.83 -17.57
N THR A 426 -11.23 -9.98 -18.12
CA THR A 426 -11.72 -11.29 -17.67
C THR A 426 -10.57 -12.27 -17.59
N TYR A 427 -10.66 -13.16 -16.60
CA TYR A 427 -9.85 -14.36 -16.47
C TYR A 427 -10.76 -15.58 -16.61
N ASN A 428 -10.48 -16.44 -17.58
CA ASN A 428 -11.33 -17.57 -17.96
C ASN A 428 -10.68 -18.94 -17.65
N GLY A 429 -9.62 -18.97 -16.83
CA GLY A 429 -8.89 -20.19 -16.44
C GLY A 429 -7.50 -20.25 -17.09
N VAL A 430 -6.90 -21.45 -17.13
CA VAL A 430 -5.61 -21.69 -17.78
C VAL A 430 -5.70 -22.69 -18.92
N GLN A 431 -4.76 -22.56 -19.86
CA GLN A 431 -4.50 -23.53 -20.92
C GLN A 431 -3.05 -23.99 -20.87
N THR A 432 -2.81 -25.28 -21.16
CA THR A 432 -1.47 -25.84 -21.28
C THR A 432 -0.95 -25.63 -22.70
N ILE A 433 0.22 -25.02 -22.82
CA ILE A 433 0.88 -24.73 -24.08
C ILE A 433 2.25 -25.38 -24.14
N LYS A 434 2.72 -25.69 -25.35
CA LYS A 434 4.07 -26.22 -25.56
C LYS A 434 5.02 -25.09 -25.93
N THR A 435 5.96 -24.78 -25.06
CA THR A 435 7.01 -23.78 -25.28
C THR A 435 8.35 -24.47 -25.55
N LYS A 436 9.31 -23.70 -26.06
CA LYS A 436 10.71 -24.12 -26.14
C LYS A 436 11.52 -23.33 -25.12
N LYS A 437 12.29 -24.02 -24.29
CA LYS A 437 13.24 -23.43 -23.35
C LYS A 437 14.66 -23.74 -23.77
N ILE A 438 15.56 -22.79 -23.54
CA ILE A 438 17.00 -23.04 -23.63
C ILE A 438 17.44 -23.51 -22.25
N VAL A 439 17.97 -24.72 -22.16
CA VAL A 439 18.60 -25.24 -20.94
C VAL A 439 20.11 -25.10 -21.10
N PHE A 440 20.74 -24.53 -20.08
CA PHE A 440 22.19 -24.36 -20.01
C PHE A 440 22.78 -25.49 -19.16
N ASP A 441 23.51 -26.39 -19.82
CA ASP A 441 24.31 -27.38 -19.14
C ASP A 441 25.73 -26.84 -19.01
N TYR A 442 26.16 -26.57 -17.77
CA TYR A 442 27.50 -26.12 -17.44
C TYR A 442 28.34 -27.29 -16.93
N ASP A 443 29.48 -27.54 -17.58
CA ASP A 443 30.45 -28.55 -17.16
C ASP A 443 31.51 -27.91 -16.25
N GLU A 444 31.42 -28.15 -14.95
CA GLU A 444 32.31 -27.56 -13.93
C GLU A 444 33.79 -27.96 -14.08
N ASP A 445 34.09 -29.07 -14.77
CA ASP A 445 35.45 -29.58 -14.95
C ASP A 445 36.16 -28.95 -16.17
N THR A 446 35.40 -28.58 -17.20
CA THR A 446 35.91 -28.02 -18.47
C THR A 446 35.60 -26.54 -18.66
N PHE A 447 34.73 -25.96 -17.83
CA PHE A 447 34.22 -24.60 -17.94
C PHE A 447 33.50 -24.33 -19.28
N GLU A 448 33.02 -25.37 -19.95
CA GLU A 448 32.27 -25.27 -21.20
C GLU A 448 30.76 -25.21 -20.93
N TYR A 449 30.05 -24.36 -21.68
CA TYR A 449 28.60 -24.29 -21.68
C TYR A 449 28.03 -24.97 -22.92
N THR A 450 26.96 -25.74 -22.74
CA THR A 450 26.17 -26.26 -23.86
C THR A 450 24.71 -25.85 -23.71
N GLU A 451 24.16 -25.32 -24.80
CA GLU A 451 22.76 -24.91 -24.88
C GLU A 451 21.96 -25.99 -25.61
N HIS A 452 20.86 -26.45 -24.99
CA HIS A 452 19.93 -27.37 -25.63
C HIS A 452 18.52 -26.80 -25.60
N GLU A 453 17.86 -26.73 -26.77
CA GLU A 453 16.43 -26.44 -26.83
C GLU A 453 15.63 -27.66 -26.33
N VAL A 454 14.87 -27.47 -25.26
CA VAL A 454 13.97 -28.49 -24.70
C VAL A 454 12.53 -28.04 -24.86
N GLU A 455 11.65 -28.94 -25.30
CA GLU A 455 10.21 -28.71 -25.28
C GLU A 455 9.71 -28.76 -23.83
N ALA A 456 9.03 -27.69 -23.41
CA ALA A 456 8.40 -27.59 -22.09
C ALA A 456 6.89 -27.44 -22.23
N GLU A 457 6.14 -27.99 -21.29
CA GLU A 457 4.71 -27.70 -21.14
C GLU A 457 4.54 -26.63 -20.07
N GLU A 458 3.80 -25.59 -20.40
CA GLU A 458 3.60 -24.41 -19.58
C GLU A 458 2.12 -24.08 -19.47
N GLU A 459 1.66 -23.75 -18.27
CA GLU A 459 0.30 -23.24 -18.05
C GLU A 459 0.26 -21.74 -18.30
N MET A 460 -0.78 -21.28 -19.00
CA MET A 460 -0.96 -19.90 -19.38
C MET A 460 -2.40 -19.43 -19.10
N PRO A 461 -2.60 -18.26 -18.47
CA PRO A 461 -3.91 -17.65 -18.27
C PRO A 461 -4.63 -17.40 -19.58
N VAL A 462 -5.91 -17.75 -19.62
CA VAL A 462 -6.84 -17.34 -20.67
C VAL A 462 -7.52 -16.06 -20.21
N PHE A 463 -7.37 -14.98 -20.97
CA PHE A 463 -7.87 -13.66 -20.63
C PHE A 463 -8.50 -12.95 -21.82
N ALA A 464 -9.34 -11.96 -21.51
CA ALA A 464 -9.80 -10.97 -22.46
C ALA A 464 -9.76 -9.59 -21.80
N VAL A 465 -9.19 -8.60 -22.50
CA VAL A 465 -9.23 -7.20 -22.10
C VAL A 465 -9.78 -6.40 -23.26
N GLY A 466 -10.69 -5.47 -22.98
CA GLY A 466 -11.22 -4.62 -24.03
C GLY A 466 -11.77 -3.31 -23.51
N PHE A 467 -11.92 -2.36 -24.42
CA PHE A 467 -12.44 -1.04 -24.13
C PHE A 467 -13.38 -0.52 -25.21
N SER A 468 -14.26 0.41 -24.84
CA SER A 468 -15.19 1.06 -25.75
C SER A 468 -14.51 2.12 -26.62
N THR A 469 -14.87 2.14 -27.89
CA THR A 469 -14.31 2.99 -28.93
C THR A 469 -15.37 3.35 -29.98
N GLU A 470 -15.46 4.64 -30.33
CA GLU A 470 -16.22 5.11 -31.49
C GLU A 470 -15.37 5.08 -32.77
N ARG A 471 -14.07 4.74 -32.66
CA ARG A 471 -13.07 4.81 -33.73
C ARG A 471 -12.44 3.46 -34.01
N ASN A 472 -13.27 2.41 -34.13
CA ASN A 472 -12.86 1.09 -34.62
C ASN A 472 -12.05 1.16 -35.95
N ASP A 473 -12.23 2.20 -36.75
CA ASP A 473 -11.46 2.43 -37.98
C ASP A 473 -9.97 2.69 -37.75
N ILE A 474 -9.56 3.13 -36.55
CA ILE A 474 -8.16 3.37 -36.19
C ILE A 474 -7.45 2.04 -35.89
N PRO A 475 -7.84 1.22 -34.91
CA PRO A 475 -7.18 -0.07 -34.69
C PRO A 475 -7.28 -0.98 -35.91
N GLU A 476 -8.41 -0.99 -36.64
CA GLU A 476 -8.55 -1.73 -37.90
C GLU A 476 -7.51 -1.30 -38.95
N ARG A 477 -7.18 0.00 -39.04
CA ARG A 477 -6.12 0.49 -39.93
C ARG A 477 -4.74 0.04 -39.49
N ILE A 478 -4.48 0.06 -38.18
CA ILE A 478 -3.21 -0.39 -37.60
C ILE A 478 -3.01 -1.87 -37.91
N LEU A 479 -3.98 -2.72 -37.58
CA LEU A 479 -3.94 -4.16 -37.86
C LEU A 479 -3.74 -4.45 -39.36
N LYS A 480 -4.43 -3.72 -40.24
CA LYS A 480 -4.22 -3.82 -41.70
C LYS A 480 -2.80 -3.47 -42.15
N ARG A 481 -2.12 -2.54 -41.48
CA ARG A 481 -0.74 -2.15 -41.80
C ARG A 481 0.25 -3.15 -41.23
N VAL A 482 0.05 -3.57 -39.98
CA VAL A 482 0.87 -4.59 -39.30
C VAL A 482 0.81 -5.90 -40.09
N ALA A 483 -0.36 -6.32 -40.57
CA ALA A 483 -0.54 -7.53 -41.37
C ALA A 483 0.20 -7.52 -42.73
N ARG A 484 0.64 -6.33 -43.21
CA ARG A 484 1.51 -6.24 -44.40
C ARG A 484 2.96 -6.50 -44.09
N VAL A 485 3.37 -6.26 -42.86
CA VAL A 485 4.74 -6.45 -42.36
C VAL A 485 4.90 -7.85 -41.75
N TYR A 486 3.86 -8.32 -41.05
CA TYR A 486 3.81 -9.61 -40.35
C TYR A 486 2.72 -10.49 -40.97
N PRO A 487 3.06 -11.43 -41.88
CA PRO A 487 2.12 -12.34 -42.52
C PRO A 487 1.34 -13.24 -41.55
N GLU A 488 1.86 -13.43 -40.34
CA GLU A 488 1.25 -14.20 -39.25
C GLU A 488 -0.01 -13.51 -38.67
N LEU A 489 -0.18 -12.21 -38.90
CA LEU A 489 -1.39 -11.47 -38.55
C LEU A 489 -2.39 -11.52 -39.72
N GLN A 490 -3.48 -12.25 -39.53
CA GLN A 490 -4.48 -12.50 -40.56
C GLN A 490 -5.86 -12.00 -40.15
N ASN A 491 -6.55 -11.36 -41.10
CA ASN A 491 -7.97 -11.03 -40.94
C ASN A 491 -8.82 -12.27 -41.23
N LYS A 492 -9.64 -12.70 -40.26
CA LYS A 492 -10.53 -13.86 -40.36
C LYS A 492 -12.00 -13.47 -40.51
N GLY A 493 -12.30 -12.19 -40.77
CA GLY A 493 -13.64 -11.64 -40.93
C GLY A 493 -14.14 -11.00 -39.64
N ASP A 494 -14.67 -11.81 -38.72
CA ASP A 494 -15.24 -11.30 -37.45
C ASP A 494 -14.16 -10.94 -36.42
N TYR A 495 -12.91 -11.38 -36.61
CA TYR A 495 -11.73 -11.12 -35.77
C TYR A 495 -10.43 -11.12 -36.60
N TRP A 496 -9.35 -10.64 -36.00
CA TRP A 496 -7.97 -10.83 -36.46
C TRP A 496 -7.26 -11.85 -35.59
N GLU A 497 -6.38 -12.66 -36.18
CA GLU A 497 -5.59 -13.69 -35.52
C GLU A 497 -4.12 -13.44 -35.80
N PHE A 498 -3.32 -13.30 -34.75
CA PHE A 498 -1.87 -13.31 -34.83
C PHE A 498 -1.37 -14.66 -34.32
N GLU A 499 -1.00 -15.57 -35.23
CA GLU A 499 -0.76 -17.00 -34.93
C GLU A 499 0.26 -17.25 -33.80
N LYS A 500 1.23 -16.36 -33.61
CA LYS A 500 2.26 -16.42 -32.56
C LYS A 500 2.35 -15.11 -31.78
N GLY A 501 1.21 -14.48 -31.54
CA GLY A 501 1.14 -13.14 -30.97
C GLY A 501 1.55 -13.03 -29.49
N MET A 502 1.66 -14.15 -28.78
CA MET A 502 2.05 -14.16 -27.37
C MET A 502 3.08 -15.26 -27.08
N LEU A 503 4.18 -14.88 -26.41
CA LEU A 503 5.35 -15.73 -26.13
C LEU A 503 5.87 -16.50 -27.36
N ASN A 504 5.68 -15.93 -28.56
CA ASN A 504 5.97 -16.57 -29.85
C ASN A 504 5.37 -17.98 -30.05
N THR A 505 4.33 -18.31 -29.27
CA THR A 505 3.82 -19.68 -29.14
C THR A 505 2.30 -19.73 -29.29
N VAL A 506 1.58 -18.76 -28.73
CA VAL A 506 0.11 -18.79 -28.63
C VAL A 506 -0.52 -17.73 -29.53
N PRO A 507 -1.65 -18.04 -30.19
CA PRO A 507 -2.38 -17.05 -30.95
C PRO A 507 -2.89 -15.90 -30.06
N LEU A 508 -2.77 -14.68 -30.57
CA LEU A 508 -3.43 -13.51 -29.99
C LEU A 508 -4.51 -13.03 -30.95
N PHE A 509 -5.71 -12.79 -30.43
CA PHE A 509 -6.87 -12.39 -31.21
C PHE A 509 -7.26 -10.95 -30.93
N PHE A 510 -7.72 -10.25 -31.99
CA PHE A 510 -8.24 -8.90 -31.90
C PHE A 510 -9.67 -8.84 -32.45
N ILE A 511 -10.62 -8.35 -31.66
CA ILE A 511 -12.03 -8.26 -32.02
C ILE A 511 -12.44 -6.79 -32.03
N LEU A 512 -13.10 -6.38 -33.13
CA LEU A 512 -13.56 -5.01 -33.41
C LEU A 512 -15.08 -5.04 -33.65
N GLN A 513 -15.85 -5.25 -32.59
CA GLN A 513 -17.29 -5.52 -32.64
C GLN A 513 -18.02 -4.78 -31.52
N ASN A 514 -19.28 -4.43 -31.72
CA ASN A 514 -20.11 -3.72 -30.74
C ASN A 514 -19.46 -2.44 -30.19
N ASP A 515 -18.75 -1.67 -31.03
CA ASP A 515 -18.03 -0.46 -30.62
C ASP A 515 -16.99 -0.72 -29.50
N LEU A 516 -16.44 -1.94 -29.47
CA LEU A 516 -15.34 -2.32 -28.59
C LEU A 516 -14.13 -2.77 -29.40
N PHE A 517 -12.94 -2.46 -28.88
CA PHE A 517 -11.70 -3.11 -29.24
C PHE A 517 -11.29 -4.07 -28.13
N ILE A 518 -11.16 -5.35 -28.46
CA ILE A 518 -10.86 -6.43 -27.50
C ILE A 518 -9.62 -7.18 -27.96
N VAL A 519 -8.73 -7.44 -27.02
CA VAL A 519 -7.54 -8.28 -27.17
C VAL A 519 -7.70 -9.50 -26.26
N THR A 520 -7.47 -10.69 -26.80
CA THR A 520 -7.71 -11.94 -26.06
C THR A 520 -6.85 -13.07 -26.61
N ASN A 521 -6.45 -14.01 -25.74
CA ASN A 521 -5.88 -15.29 -26.15
C ASN A 521 -6.91 -16.44 -26.05
N ASP A 522 -8.18 -16.10 -25.77
CA ASP A 522 -9.31 -17.02 -25.71
C ASP A 522 -9.82 -17.33 -27.11
N GLU A 523 -9.46 -18.50 -27.62
CA GLU A 523 -9.86 -18.96 -28.95
C GLU A 523 -11.37 -19.17 -29.06
N ASP A 524 -12.05 -19.57 -27.99
CA ASP A 524 -13.50 -19.74 -27.98
C ASP A 524 -14.21 -18.39 -28.09
N LEU A 525 -13.72 -17.38 -27.35
CA LEU A 525 -14.18 -16.00 -27.48
C LEU A 525 -14.03 -15.51 -28.92
N ALA A 526 -12.86 -15.68 -29.53
CA ALA A 526 -12.58 -15.19 -30.87
C ALA A 526 -13.38 -15.93 -31.95
N ARG A 527 -13.45 -17.26 -31.92
CA ARG A 527 -14.02 -18.04 -33.02
C ARG A 527 -15.52 -18.27 -32.90
N ASN A 528 -16.03 -18.45 -31.68
CA ASN A 528 -17.43 -18.83 -31.44
C ASN A 528 -18.26 -17.67 -30.87
N HIS A 529 -17.61 -16.71 -30.18
CA HIS A 529 -18.29 -15.65 -29.44
C HIS A 529 -17.80 -14.23 -29.78
N ALA A 530 -17.28 -13.98 -30.99
CA ALA A 530 -16.78 -12.66 -31.41
C ALA A 530 -17.81 -11.52 -31.27
N LYS A 531 -19.11 -11.84 -31.26
CA LYS A 531 -20.23 -10.90 -31.10
C LYS A 531 -20.77 -10.84 -29.67
N GLY A 532 -20.11 -11.55 -28.74
CA GLY A 532 -20.50 -11.75 -27.34
C GLY A 532 -21.11 -13.12 -27.07
N TYR A 533 -21.11 -13.51 -25.79
CA TYR A 533 -21.60 -14.81 -25.29
C TYR A 533 -23.13 -14.94 -25.27
N GLY A 534 -23.88 -13.87 -25.49
CA GLY A 534 -25.34 -13.89 -25.56
C GLY A 534 -25.98 -14.41 -24.27
N SER A 535 -26.64 -15.56 -24.31
CA SER A 535 -27.25 -16.18 -23.11
C SER A 535 -26.23 -16.82 -22.16
N LEU A 536 -24.99 -17.01 -22.60
CA LEU A 536 -23.88 -17.53 -21.79
C LEU A 536 -23.08 -16.40 -21.11
N ALA A 537 -23.44 -15.14 -21.34
CA ALA A 537 -22.83 -14.01 -20.66
C ALA A 537 -23.29 -13.92 -19.19
N LEU A 538 -22.66 -13.05 -18.40
CA LEU A 538 -23.00 -12.78 -17.00
C LEU A 538 -24.51 -12.77 -16.72
N ASN A 539 -24.90 -13.43 -15.61
CA ASN A 539 -26.29 -13.41 -15.17
C ASN A 539 -26.78 -11.99 -14.86
N LYS A 540 -28.11 -11.82 -14.91
CA LYS A 540 -28.77 -10.50 -14.76
C LYS A 540 -28.49 -9.81 -13.42
N LYS A 541 -28.19 -10.56 -12.35
CA LYS A 541 -27.93 -10.00 -11.02
C LYS A 541 -26.54 -9.34 -11.03
N THR A 542 -25.49 -10.10 -11.35
CA THR A 542 -24.12 -9.61 -11.44
C THR A 542 -23.99 -8.47 -12.46
N ALA A 543 -24.61 -8.61 -13.64
CA ALA A 543 -24.62 -7.56 -14.66
C ALA A 543 -25.34 -6.28 -14.22
N LYS A 544 -26.28 -6.37 -13.26
CA LYS A 544 -26.94 -5.19 -12.68
C LYS A 544 -26.08 -4.54 -11.59
N GLU A 545 -25.32 -5.33 -10.84
CA GLU A 545 -24.37 -4.86 -9.82
C GLU A 545 -23.22 -4.10 -10.49
N ALA A 546 -22.58 -4.68 -11.52
CA ALA A 546 -21.53 -4.02 -12.28
C ALA A 546 -21.99 -2.66 -12.87
N ARG A 547 -23.16 -2.62 -13.51
CA ARG A 547 -23.73 -1.37 -14.07
C ARG A 547 -24.08 -0.29 -13.04
N LYS A 548 -24.20 -0.66 -11.77
CA LYS A 548 -24.54 0.26 -10.68
C LYS A 548 -23.33 0.76 -9.93
N SER A 549 -22.16 0.17 -10.17
CA SER A 549 -20.90 0.70 -9.65
C SER A 549 -20.61 2.06 -10.28
N GLY A 550 -19.80 2.85 -9.58
CA GLY A 550 -19.25 4.11 -10.11
C GLY A 550 -18.08 3.83 -11.04
N ILE A 551 -16.87 3.92 -10.51
CA ILE A 551 -15.63 3.78 -11.29
C ILE A 551 -15.35 2.34 -11.68
N MET A 552 -15.52 1.43 -10.73
CA MET A 552 -15.08 0.06 -10.86
C MET A 552 -16.01 -0.94 -10.17
N TYR A 553 -16.05 -2.13 -10.77
CA TYR A 553 -16.63 -3.33 -10.19
C TYR A 553 -15.74 -4.51 -10.54
N ALA A 554 -15.37 -5.32 -9.56
CA ALA A 554 -14.64 -6.55 -9.77
C ALA A 554 -15.34 -7.69 -9.02
N LYS A 555 -15.31 -8.88 -9.63
CA LYS A 555 -15.75 -10.11 -8.99
C LYS A 555 -14.77 -11.22 -9.34
N VAL A 556 -14.22 -11.87 -8.32
CA VAL A 556 -13.29 -12.98 -8.46
C VAL A 556 -13.88 -14.20 -7.78
N ASN A 557 -13.87 -15.32 -8.49
CA ASN A 557 -14.15 -16.64 -7.92
C ASN A 557 -12.82 -17.27 -7.53
N THR A 558 -12.50 -17.23 -6.23
CA THR A 558 -11.19 -17.69 -5.74
C THR A 558 -10.99 -19.19 -5.90
N ASP A 559 -12.07 -19.96 -5.98
CA ASP A 559 -12.02 -21.41 -6.28
C ASP A 559 -11.33 -21.73 -7.60
N ARG A 560 -11.46 -20.83 -8.57
CA ARG A 560 -10.93 -20.99 -9.93
C ARG A 560 -9.70 -20.11 -10.15
N ALA A 561 -9.76 -18.85 -9.74
CA ALA A 561 -8.66 -17.91 -9.95
C ALA A 561 -7.37 -18.37 -9.26
N ILE A 562 -7.41 -18.64 -7.97
CA ILE A 562 -6.20 -18.82 -7.17
C ILE A 562 -5.62 -20.24 -7.32
N LYS A 563 -6.47 -21.22 -7.65
CA LYS A 563 -6.05 -22.60 -7.91
C LYS A 563 -5.38 -22.76 -9.27
N ASP A 564 -5.88 -22.06 -10.28
CA ASP A 564 -5.47 -22.30 -11.66
C ASP A 564 -4.30 -21.41 -12.08
N LEU A 565 -4.05 -20.28 -11.41
CA LEU A 565 -2.96 -19.38 -11.78
C LEU A 565 -1.58 -19.97 -11.41
N PRO A 566 -0.68 -20.22 -12.38
CA PRO A 566 0.63 -20.78 -12.10
C PRO A 566 1.51 -19.84 -11.27
N ALA A 567 2.13 -20.40 -10.22
CA ALA A 567 2.93 -19.66 -9.24
C ALA A 567 4.04 -18.80 -9.88
N ARG A 568 4.73 -19.34 -10.88
CA ARG A 568 5.79 -18.66 -11.64
C ARG A 568 5.41 -17.32 -12.30
N MET A 569 4.13 -16.94 -12.34
CA MET A 569 3.69 -15.65 -12.88
C MET A 569 3.74 -14.52 -11.86
N PHE A 570 4.02 -14.88 -10.62
CA PHE A 570 4.03 -13.98 -9.47
C PHE A 570 5.45 -13.98 -8.90
N SER A 571 5.85 -12.86 -8.30
CA SER A 571 7.04 -12.83 -7.46
C SER A 571 6.87 -13.80 -6.27
N ASP A 572 7.96 -14.11 -5.57
CA ASP A 572 7.88 -14.97 -4.37
C ASP A 572 6.92 -14.34 -3.34
N TYR A 573 7.01 -13.02 -3.16
CA TYR A 573 6.10 -12.22 -2.36
C TYR A 573 4.62 -12.31 -2.79
N GLU A 574 4.33 -12.19 -4.09
CA GLU A 574 2.97 -12.31 -4.61
C GLU A 574 2.45 -13.77 -4.53
N ASN A 575 3.33 -14.76 -4.60
CA ASN A 575 2.97 -16.15 -4.36
C ASN A 575 2.65 -16.42 -2.89
N GLU A 576 3.39 -15.82 -1.96
CA GLU A 576 3.06 -15.89 -0.53
C GLU A 576 1.67 -15.31 -0.26
N LEU A 577 1.32 -14.16 -0.87
CA LEU A 577 -0.04 -13.60 -0.85
C LEU A 577 -1.08 -14.64 -1.32
N LEU A 578 -0.83 -15.25 -2.48
CA LEU A 578 -1.78 -16.16 -3.11
C LEU A 578 -1.90 -17.49 -2.37
N ASP A 579 -0.82 -18.01 -1.80
CA ASP A 579 -0.77 -19.27 -1.05
C ASP A 579 -1.66 -19.21 0.19
N VAL A 580 -1.75 -18.06 0.85
CA VAL A 580 -2.68 -17.89 1.98
C VAL A 580 -4.14 -18.01 1.53
N LEU A 581 -4.45 -17.68 0.28
CA LEU A 581 -5.78 -17.84 -0.29
C LEU A 581 -5.96 -19.19 -1.00
N ARG A 582 -4.89 -19.94 -1.29
CA ARG A 582 -4.96 -21.27 -1.90
C ARG A 582 -5.67 -22.25 -0.97
N GLY A 583 -6.68 -22.94 -1.50
CA GLY A 583 -7.54 -23.85 -0.73
C GLY A 583 -8.72 -23.16 -0.01
N LYS A 584 -8.84 -21.83 -0.10
CA LYS A 584 -9.93 -21.06 0.50
C LYS A 584 -10.95 -20.68 -0.57
N SER A 585 -12.13 -21.30 -0.48
CA SER A 585 -13.20 -21.16 -1.46
C SER A 585 -14.08 -19.95 -1.18
N GLY A 586 -14.31 -19.11 -2.19
CA GLY A 586 -15.12 -17.92 -1.99
C GLY A 586 -15.33 -17.05 -3.22
N ASN A 587 -16.07 -15.96 -2.99
CA ASN A 587 -16.30 -14.91 -3.97
C ASN A 587 -15.84 -13.58 -3.38
N LEU A 588 -14.82 -12.99 -3.98
CA LEU A 588 -14.43 -11.61 -3.74
C LEU A 588 -15.25 -10.70 -4.64
N VAL A 589 -15.85 -9.66 -4.09
CA VAL A 589 -16.55 -8.62 -4.84
C VAL A 589 -16.04 -7.27 -4.36
N MET A 590 -15.55 -6.46 -5.29
CA MET A 590 -15.17 -5.07 -5.04
C MET A 590 -16.04 -4.15 -5.89
N SER A 591 -16.49 -3.04 -5.31
CA SER A 591 -17.25 -2.02 -6.02
C SER A 591 -16.93 -0.63 -5.48
N SER A 592 -17.12 0.38 -6.31
CA SER A 592 -16.99 1.79 -5.92
C SER A 592 -18.30 2.53 -6.11
N SER A 593 -18.48 3.63 -5.38
CA SER A 593 -19.46 4.66 -5.71
C SER A 593 -18.94 5.58 -6.82
N ALA A 594 -19.83 6.43 -7.34
CA ALA A 594 -19.36 7.58 -8.12
C ALA A 594 -18.65 8.56 -7.19
N SER A 595 -17.62 9.23 -7.68
CA SER A 595 -16.88 10.21 -6.91
C SER A 595 -17.75 11.44 -6.60
N THR A 596 -17.53 12.00 -5.43
CA THR A 596 -18.09 13.29 -5.03
C THR A 596 -16.99 14.36 -5.03
N LYS A 597 -17.31 15.58 -4.60
CA LYS A 597 -16.30 16.62 -4.42
C LYS A 597 -15.30 16.33 -3.31
N THR A 598 -15.58 15.40 -2.41
CA THR A 598 -14.75 15.22 -1.20
C THR A 598 -14.36 13.78 -0.94
N ASN A 599 -15.01 12.81 -1.58
CA ASN A 599 -14.71 11.40 -1.37
C ASN A 599 -15.25 10.44 -2.45
N THR A 600 -14.66 9.25 -2.48
CA THR A 600 -15.16 8.06 -3.18
C THR A 600 -15.32 6.94 -2.15
N ASP A 601 -16.45 6.25 -2.18
CA ASP A 601 -16.68 5.07 -1.32
C ASP A 601 -16.27 3.81 -2.07
N LEU A 602 -15.53 2.93 -1.41
CA LEU A 602 -15.19 1.60 -1.89
C LEU A 602 -15.81 0.56 -0.95
N HIS A 603 -16.34 -0.50 -1.53
CA HIS A 603 -16.89 -1.63 -0.80
C HIS A 603 -16.24 -2.91 -1.30
N LEU A 604 -15.58 -3.62 -0.39
CA LEU A 604 -15.01 -4.93 -0.61
C LEU A 604 -15.80 -5.95 0.22
N SER A 605 -16.19 -7.05 -0.39
CA SER A 605 -16.79 -8.17 0.32
C SER A 605 -16.15 -9.48 -0.12
N TYR A 606 -15.79 -10.30 0.85
CA TYR A 606 -15.36 -11.66 0.61
C TYR A 606 -16.38 -12.62 1.22
N ASN A 607 -17.00 -13.46 0.39
CA ASN A 607 -18.02 -14.42 0.81
C ASN A 607 -17.45 -15.83 0.75
N PHE A 608 -17.45 -16.55 1.87
CA PHE A 608 -16.90 -17.89 1.97
C PHE A 608 -17.85 -18.96 1.43
N ASN A 609 -17.32 -19.95 0.72
CA ASN A 609 -18.09 -21.08 0.18
C ASN A 609 -17.96 -22.37 1.04
N GLY A 610 -17.04 -22.42 2.01
CA GLY A 610 -16.76 -23.62 2.81
C GLY A 610 -17.77 -23.89 3.95
N GLU A 611 -18.19 -25.16 4.10
CA GLU A 611 -18.82 -25.64 5.35
C GLU A 611 -17.72 -25.92 6.39
N GLY A 612 -17.74 -25.21 7.52
CA GLY A 612 -17.02 -25.64 8.73
C GLY A 612 -15.70 -24.92 9.07
N THR A 613 -15.34 -23.83 8.40
CA THR A 613 -14.25 -22.93 8.85
C THR A 613 -14.85 -21.66 9.43
N ASP A 614 -14.36 -21.23 10.59
CA ASP A 614 -14.83 -20.03 11.27
C ASP A 614 -14.45 -18.78 10.45
N ALA A 615 -15.40 -17.88 10.21
CA ALA A 615 -15.15 -16.63 9.47
C ALA A 615 -14.04 -15.80 10.15
N GLY A 616 -13.90 -15.97 11.46
CA GLY A 616 -12.80 -15.45 12.26
C GLY A 616 -11.41 -15.82 11.74
N THR A 617 -11.14 -17.12 11.55
CA THR A 617 -9.85 -17.64 11.05
C THR A 617 -9.49 -17.04 9.70
N TYR A 618 -10.45 -16.97 8.78
CA TYR A 618 -10.22 -16.40 7.45
C TYR A 618 -9.79 -14.92 7.46
N ILE A 619 -10.30 -14.15 8.42
CA ILE A 619 -9.96 -12.73 8.54
C ILE A 619 -8.55 -12.55 9.08
N LEU A 620 -8.16 -13.37 10.04
CA LEU A 620 -6.77 -13.38 10.50
C LEU A 620 -5.82 -13.79 9.40
N ASP A 621 -6.19 -14.79 8.58
CA ASP A 621 -5.37 -15.17 7.44
C ASP A 621 -5.19 -14.00 6.46
N LEU A 622 -6.26 -13.25 6.17
CA LEU A 622 -6.21 -12.09 5.28
C LEU A 622 -5.42 -10.92 5.89
N ILE A 623 -5.64 -10.61 7.17
CA ILE A 623 -4.89 -9.56 7.89
C ILE A 623 -3.41 -9.93 7.95
N ASN A 624 -3.10 -11.19 8.23
CA ASN A 624 -1.74 -11.71 8.22
C ASN A 624 -1.09 -11.54 6.84
N SER A 625 -1.81 -11.88 5.78
CA SER A 625 -1.31 -11.68 4.42
C SER A 625 -0.98 -10.21 4.17
N LEU A 626 -1.92 -9.30 4.46
CA LEU A 626 -1.72 -7.86 4.28
C LEU A 626 -0.55 -7.31 5.12
N TYR A 627 -0.33 -7.87 6.30
CA TYR A 627 0.77 -7.47 7.19
C TYR A 627 2.13 -7.96 6.70
N VAL A 628 2.27 -9.25 6.36
CA VAL A 628 3.51 -9.83 5.80
C VAL A 628 3.93 -9.08 4.55
N ILE A 629 2.93 -8.62 3.79
CA ILE A 629 3.10 -7.81 2.58
C ILE A 629 3.54 -6.38 2.87
N SER A 630 3.11 -5.81 4.00
CA SER A 630 3.49 -4.43 4.35
C SER A 630 4.86 -4.30 5.01
N LYS A 631 5.50 -5.43 5.34
CA LYS A 631 6.92 -5.50 5.62
C LYS A 631 7.69 -5.47 4.31
#